data_AF-A0A0K2RS63-F1
#
_entry.id   AF-A0A0K2RS63-F1
#
_cell.length_a   1.000
_cell.length_b   1.000
_cell.length_c   1.000
_cell.angle_alpha   90.00
_cell.angle_beta   90.00
_cell.angle_gamma   90.00
#
_symmetry.space_group_name_H-M   'P 1'
#
loop_
_entity.id
_entity.type
_entity.pdbx_description
1 polymer ?
#
loop_
_entity_poly.entity_id
_entity_poly.type
_entity_poly.pdbx_seq_one_letter_code
_entity_poly.pdbx_strand_id
1 'polypeptide(L)'
;MPAFWEFPTVSMGIGPMNAIYQAQSNRYLHDRGLKDTSDQQVWAFLGDGEMDEPESRGLLQLAANENLDNLNFVINCNLQRLDGPVRGNGKIMQELEAFFRGAGWNVIKVVWGREWDELLAKDTDGSLVKIMNETVDGDYQTYKAESGGFVREHFFGKTPATKDMVADLDDNQIWNLKRGGHDYRKVYAAYKAAVEFKGKPTVILAKTVKGYGLGPHFEGRNATHQMKKLTMEDLKAFRDHLRIPITDEQLDTDLYRPPYYHPGMDARKSGT
;
A
#
# COMPACT_ATOMS: atom_id res chain seq x y z
N MET A 1 -22.27 -14.69 6.49
CA MET A 1 -21.70 -14.95 7.84
C MET A 1 -22.14 -13.82 8.76
N PRO A 2 -23.39 -13.86 9.28
CA PRO A 2 -24.00 -12.71 9.95
C PRO A 2 -23.36 -12.33 11.30
N ALA A 3 -22.58 -13.23 11.90
CA ALA A 3 -21.86 -12.99 13.16
C ALA A 3 -20.35 -12.72 12.95
N PHE A 4 -19.92 -12.46 11.72
CA PHE A 4 -18.50 -12.28 11.39
C PHE A 4 -18.25 -11.06 10.50
N TRP A 5 -18.96 -10.98 9.36
CA TRP A 5 -18.81 -9.84 8.45
C TRP A 5 -19.80 -8.74 8.83
N GLU A 6 -19.29 -7.52 8.99
CA GLU A 6 -20.08 -6.35 9.40
C GLU A 6 -20.42 -5.43 8.23
N PHE A 7 -19.44 -5.18 7.34
CA PHE A 7 -19.55 -4.17 6.27
C PHE A 7 -19.31 -4.81 4.89
N PRO A 8 -20.28 -4.77 3.96
CA PRO A 8 -20.08 -5.25 2.60
C PRO A 8 -19.31 -4.22 1.75
N THR A 9 -18.14 -4.60 1.22
CA THR A 9 -17.24 -3.68 0.50
C THR A 9 -16.82 -4.16 -0.90
N VAL A 10 -17.20 -5.37 -1.31
CA VAL A 10 -16.73 -5.95 -2.58
C VAL A 10 -17.26 -5.21 -3.82
N SER A 11 -18.43 -4.59 -3.72
CA SER A 11 -18.89 -3.62 -4.71
C SER A 11 -18.15 -2.31 -4.47
N MET A 12 -17.12 -2.07 -5.28
CA MET A 12 -16.22 -0.92 -5.15
C MET A 12 -16.99 0.41 -5.14
N GLY A 13 -16.46 1.41 -4.43
CA GLY A 13 -17.08 2.73 -4.27
C GLY A 13 -18.11 2.82 -3.13
N ILE A 14 -18.78 1.72 -2.78
CA ILE A 14 -19.75 1.72 -1.68
C ILE A 14 -19.04 1.82 -0.32
N GLY A 15 -17.94 1.10 -0.15
CA GLY A 15 -17.11 1.11 1.07
C GLY A 15 -16.69 2.51 1.54
N PRO A 16 -16.01 3.32 0.70
CA PRO A 16 -15.56 4.66 1.08
C PRO A 16 -16.72 5.60 1.44
N MET A 17 -17.80 5.61 0.65
CA MET A 17 -19.00 6.41 0.97
C MET A 17 -19.61 6.00 2.31
N ASN A 18 -19.79 4.71 2.55
CA ASN A 18 -20.38 4.21 3.80
C ASN A 18 -19.49 4.52 5.01
N ALA A 19 -18.16 4.46 4.85
CA ALA A 19 -17.24 4.81 5.92
C ALA A 19 -17.38 6.28 6.36
N ILE A 20 -17.58 7.20 5.41
CA ILE A 20 -17.84 8.62 5.71
C ILE A 20 -19.11 8.76 6.56
N TYR A 21 -20.22 8.16 6.13
CA TYR A 21 -21.48 8.22 6.87
C TYR A 21 -21.44 7.46 8.20
N GLN A 22 -20.67 6.39 8.30
CA GLN A 22 -20.45 5.68 9.57
C GLN A 22 -19.70 6.57 10.57
N ALA A 23 -18.64 7.26 10.13
CA ALA A 23 -17.90 8.17 10.99
C ALA A 23 -18.75 9.36 11.44
N GLN A 24 -19.57 9.91 10.54
CA GLN A 24 -20.56 10.94 10.87
C GLN A 24 -21.62 10.43 11.85
N SER A 25 -22.11 9.19 11.67
CA SER A 25 -23.09 8.59 12.57
C SER A 25 -22.54 8.41 13.99
N ASN A 26 -21.26 8.02 14.11
CA ASN A 26 -20.59 7.96 15.42
C ASN A 26 -20.58 9.35 16.08
N ARG A 27 -20.19 10.40 15.35
CA ARG A 27 -20.22 11.78 15.87
C ARG A 27 -21.61 12.19 16.31
N TYR A 28 -22.62 11.94 15.48
CA TYR A 28 -24.00 12.21 15.83
C TYR A 28 -24.45 11.52 17.13
N LEU A 29 -24.12 10.23 17.31
CA LEU A 29 -24.49 9.49 18.52
C LEU A 29 -23.83 10.05 19.78
N HIS A 30 -22.55 10.39 19.69
CA HIS A 30 -21.78 11.00 20.79
C HIS A 30 -22.32 12.40 21.12
N ASP A 31 -22.46 13.28 20.12
CA ASP A 31 -22.88 14.67 20.30
C ASP A 31 -24.33 14.79 20.81
N ARG A 32 -25.18 13.80 20.49
CA ARG A 32 -26.55 13.70 20.99
C ARG A 32 -26.67 13.07 22.38
N GLY A 33 -25.56 12.60 22.96
CA GLY A 33 -25.56 11.91 24.25
C GLY A 33 -26.29 10.56 24.23
N LEU A 34 -26.40 9.91 23.05
CA LEU A 34 -27.10 8.63 22.90
C LEU A 34 -26.18 7.45 23.21
N LYS A 35 -24.91 7.55 22.83
CA LYS A 35 -23.87 6.56 23.10
C LYS A 35 -22.51 7.22 23.02
N ASP A 36 -21.63 6.90 23.97
CA ASP A 36 -20.25 7.33 23.85
C ASP A 36 -19.51 6.51 22.78
N THR A 37 -19.07 7.19 21.73
CA THR A 37 -18.30 6.64 20.63
C THR A 37 -16.97 7.38 20.43
N SER A 38 -16.48 8.14 21.41
CA SER A 38 -15.29 9.00 21.27
C SER A 38 -14.03 8.25 20.86
N ASP A 39 -13.90 7.00 21.35
CA ASP A 39 -12.74 6.15 21.13
C ASP A 39 -12.84 5.32 19.84
N GLN A 40 -13.99 5.38 19.14
CA GLN A 40 -14.20 4.60 17.93
C GLN A 40 -13.58 5.28 16.70
N GLN A 41 -12.77 4.52 15.97
CA GLN A 41 -12.17 4.93 14.69
C GLN A 41 -12.79 4.11 13.55
N VAL A 42 -13.14 4.78 12.45
CA VAL A 42 -13.62 4.16 11.21
C VAL A 42 -12.46 4.07 10.23
N TRP A 43 -12.22 2.86 9.72
CA TRP A 43 -11.14 2.58 8.77
C TRP A 43 -11.70 2.04 7.46
N ALA A 44 -11.45 2.75 6.36
CA ALA A 44 -11.77 2.28 5.01
C ALA A 44 -10.49 1.80 4.31
N PHE A 45 -10.46 0.53 3.93
CA PHE A 45 -9.36 -0.06 3.16
C PHE A 45 -9.75 -0.12 1.69
N LEU A 46 -9.00 0.58 0.85
CA LEU A 46 -9.40 0.90 -0.52
C LEU A 46 -8.29 0.56 -1.51
N GLY A 47 -8.66 0.24 -2.75
CA GLY A 47 -7.72 0.17 -3.87
C GLY A 47 -7.55 1.54 -4.54
N ASP A 48 -6.37 1.84 -5.07
CA ASP A 48 -6.18 3.02 -5.93
C ASP A 48 -7.03 2.96 -7.22
N GLY A 49 -7.24 1.78 -7.78
CA GLY A 49 -8.18 1.57 -8.90
C GLY A 49 -9.66 1.79 -8.53
N GLU A 50 -10.08 1.44 -7.30
CA GLU A 50 -11.44 1.71 -6.79
C GLU A 50 -11.74 3.20 -6.68
N MET A 51 -10.70 4.03 -6.54
CA MET A 51 -10.87 5.47 -6.47
C MET A 51 -11.36 6.07 -7.80
N ASP A 52 -11.45 5.33 -8.90
CA ASP A 52 -12.09 5.83 -10.13
C ASP A 52 -13.63 5.81 -10.05
N GLU A 53 -14.22 5.10 -9.09
CA GLU A 53 -15.68 5.13 -8.85
C GLU A 53 -16.10 6.52 -8.33
N PRO A 54 -17.20 7.12 -8.85
CA PRO A 54 -17.70 8.41 -8.39
C PRO A 54 -17.93 8.48 -6.87
N GLU A 55 -18.45 7.39 -6.30
CA GLU A 55 -18.77 7.26 -4.88
C GLU A 55 -17.53 7.29 -3.99
N SER A 56 -16.38 6.82 -4.51
CA SER A 56 -15.11 6.79 -3.78
C SER A 56 -14.57 8.18 -3.45
N ARG A 57 -14.88 9.18 -4.28
CA ARG A 57 -14.34 10.55 -4.16
C ARG A 57 -15.42 11.61 -3.91
N GLY A 58 -16.66 11.34 -4.27
CA GLY A 58 -17.73 12.33 -4.34
C GLY A 58 -18.09 12.99 -3.01
N LEU A 59 -17.78 12.36 -1.87
CA LEU A 59 -18.16 12.84 -0.54
C LEU A 59 -16.97 13.26 0.33
N LEU A 60 -15.77 13.38 -0.23
CA LEU A 60 -14.59 13.74 0.57
C LEU A 60 -14.74 15.10 1.25
N GLN A 61 -15.35 16.08 0.59
CA GLN A 61 -15.56 17.40 1.17
C GLN A 61 -16.53 17.36 2.37
N LEU A 62 -17.54 16.47 2.36
CA LEU A 62 -18.45 16.29 3.48
C LEU A 62 -17.69 15.88 4.74
N ALA A 63 -16.79 14.90 4.62
CA ALA A 63 -16.00 14.41 5.75
C ALA A 63 -15.12 15.50 6.38
N ALA A 64 -14.56 16.39 5.55
CA ALA A 64 -13.75 17.50 6.04
C ALA A 64 -14.61 18.60 6.69
N ASN A 65 -15.75 18.96 6.10
CA ASN A 65 -16.65 19.97 6.65
C ASN A 65 -17.21 19.57 8.02
N GLU A 66 -17.45 18.28 8.21
CA GLU A 66 -17.95 17.70 9.46
C GLU A 66 -16.82 17.37 10.46
N ASN A 67 -15.56 17.75 10.16
CA ASN A 67 -14.39 17.53 11.00
C ASN A 67 -14.24 16.07 11.48
N LEU A 68 -14.47 15.10 10.58
CA LEU A 68 -14.48 13.66 10.92
C LEU A 68 -13.08 13.11 11.21
N ASP A 69 -12.45 13.52 12.30
CA ASP A 69 -11.13 13.04 12.75
C ASP A 69 -11.17 11.63 13.40
N ASN A 70 -12.32 10.98 13.36
CA ASN A 70 -12.49 9.54 13.59
C ASN A 70 -12.50 8.73 12.29
N LEU A 71 -12.29 9.36 11.12
CA LEU A 71 -12.28 8.69 9.83
C LEU A 71 -10.86 8.61 9.25
N ASN A 72 -10.47 7.39 8.89
CA ASN A 72 -9.19 7.09 8.25
C ASN A 72 -9.39 6.28 6.98
N PHE A 73 -8.91 6.81 5.85
CA PHE A 73 -8.80 6.06 4.60
C PHE A 73 -7.39 5.48 4.47
N VAL A 74 -7.30 4.23 4.01
CA VAL A 74 -6.03 3.57 3.68
C VAL A 74 -6.13 3.11 2.24
N ILE A 75 -5.52 3.88 1.34
CA ILE A 75 -5.52 3.57 -0.09
C ILE A 75 -4.24 2.81 -0.42
N ASN A 76 -4.40 1.58 -0.87
CA ASN A 76 -3.33 0.76 -1.39
C ASN A 76 -2.96 1.21 -2.81
N CYS A 77 -1.93 2.05 -2.92
CA CYS A 77 -1.38 2.54 -4.18
C CYS A 77 -0.36 1.54 -4.76
N ASN A 78 -0.85 0.41 -5.25
CA ASN A 78 -0.01 -0.56 -5.97
C ASN A 78 0.22 -0.17 -7.45
N LEU A 79 -0.45 0.91 -7.89
CA LEU A 79 -0.48 1.56 -9.20
C LEU A 79 -1.13 0.73 -10.30
N GLN A 80 -1.86 -0.33 -9.96
CA GLN A 80 -2.56 -1.21 -10.91
C GLN A 80 -4.02 -1.45 -10.50
N ARG A 81 -4.88 -1.54 -11.52
CA ARG A 81 -6.20 -2.18 -11.46
C ARG A 81 -6.10 -3.61 -11.97
N LEU A 82 -7.24 -4.25 -12.26
CA LEU A 82 -7.26 -5.63 -12.73
C LEU A 82 -6.53 -5.80 -14.07
N ASP A 83 -6.81 -4.95 -15.06
CA ASP A 83 -6.31 -5.11 -16.43
C ASP A 83 -5.10 -4.21 -16.78
N GLY A 84 -4.47 -3.56 -15.79
CA GLY A 84 -3.25 -2.77 -16.02
C GLY A 84 -3.10 -1.58 -15.07
N PRO A 85 -2.18 -0.64 -15.36
CA PRO A 85 -1.97 0.54 -14.51
C PRO A 85 -3.20 1.43 -14.39
N VAL A 86 -3.38 2.08 -13.23
CA VAL A 86 -4.47 3.06 -13.02
C VAL A 86 -4.22 4.33 -13.84
N ARG A 87 -2.98 4.85 -13.78
CA ARG A 87 -2.51 6.03 -14.53
C ARG A 87 -1.10 5.79 -15.11
N GLY A 88 -0.97 4.91 -16.10
CA GLY A 88 0.36 4.54 -16.65
C GLY A 88 1.23 5.72 -17.09
N ASN A 89 0.66 6.70 -17.78
CA ASN A 89 1.34 7.92 -18.24
C ASN A 89 1.30 9.07 -17.21
N GLY A 90 0.82 8.79 -16.00
CA GLY A 90 0.62 9.76 -14.93
C GLY A 90 1.08 9.22 -13.60
N LYS A 91 0.53 9.77 -12.51
CA LYS A 91 0.94 9.45 -11.13
C LYS A 91 -0.27 9.43 -10.20
N ILE A 92 -0.92 8.27 -10.05
CA ILE A 92 -2.19 8.13 -9.29
C ILE A 92 -2.04 8.61 -7.85
N MET A 93 -0.91 8.35 -7.21
CA MET A 93 -0.68 8.79 -5.83
C MET A 93 -0.65 10.32 -5.69
N GLN A 94 -0.13 11.03 -6.70
CA GLN A 94 -0.14 12.50 -6.72
C GLN A 94 -1.51 13.06 -7.07
N GLU A 95 -2.25 12.42 -8.00
CA GLU A 95 -3.64 12.77 -8.29
C GLU A 95 -4.50 12.66 -7.02
N LEU A 96 -4.40 11.54 -6.31
CA LEU A 96 -5.11 11.32 -5.05
C LEU A 96 -4.66 12.32 -3.98
N GLU A 97 -3.37 12.58 -3.81
CA GLU A 97 -2.90 13.60 -2.87
C GLU A 97 -3.55 14.96 -3.16
N ALA A 98 -3.52 15.42 -4.41
CA ALA A 98 -4.11 16.70 -4.79
C ALA A 98 -5.62 16.74 -4.52
N PHE A 99 -6.33 15.68 -4.86
CA PHE A 99 -7.78 15.57 -4.67
C PHE A 99 -8.16 15.62 -3.18
N PHE A 100 -7.50 14.82 -2.35
CA PHE A 100 -7.76 14.76 -0.90
C PHE A 100 -7.35 16.05 -0.19
N ARG A 101 -6.18 16.63 -0.52
CA ARG A 101 -5.78 17.93 0.03
C ARG A 101 -6.77 19.02 -0.36
N GLY A 102 -7.20 19.04 -1.62
CA GLY A 102 -8.22 19.98 -2.12
C GLY A 102 -9.57 19.84 -1.40
N ALA A 103 -9.94 18.62 -1.02
CA ALA A 103 -11.12 18.33 -0.21
C ALA A 103 -10.94 18.63 1.29
N GLY A 104 -9.76 19.09 1.73
CA GLY A 104 -9.51 19.47 3.11
C GLY A 104 -9.06 18.34 4.04
N TRP A 105 -8.55 17.23 3.51
CA TRP A 105 -8.07 16.09 4.30
C TRP A 105 -6.62 16.24 4.75
N ASN A 106 -6.27 15.59 5.86
CA ASN A 106 -4.88 15.28 6.18
C ASN A 106 -4.39 14.16 5.26
N VAL A 107 -3.25 14.34 4.61
CA VAL A 107 -2.70 13.36 3.65
C VAL A 107 -1.31 12.92 4.09
N ILE A 108 -1.19 11.62 4.37
CA ILE A 108 0.05 10.95 4.73
C ILE A 108 0.47 10.05 3.56
N LYS A 109 1.64 10.30 2.97
CA LYS A 109 2.20 9.46 1.90
C LYS A 109 3.26 8.53 2.44
N VAL A 110 3.05 7.22 2.28
CA VAL A 110 4.01 6.17 2.61
C VAL A 110 4.64 5.66 1.31
N VAL A 111 5.64 6.38 0.81
CA VAL A 111 6.19 6.18 -0.54
C VAL A 111 7.34 5.19 -0.56
N TRP A 112 8.32 5.36 0.33
CA TRP A 112 9.61 4.67 0.30
C TRP A 112 9.88 3.93 1.61
N GLY A 113 10.49 2.74 1.51
CA GLY A 113 10.98 1.98 2.67
C GLY A 113 12.22 2.64 3.27
N ARG A 114 12.62 2.20 4.46
CA ARG A 114 13.79 2.75 5.17
C ARG A 114 15.10 2.62 4.39
N GLU A 115 15.19 1.66 3.48
CA GLU A 115 16.38 1.46 2.64
C GLU A 115 16.69 2.68 1.75
N TRP A 116 15.70 3.55 1.52
CA TRP A 116 15.89 4.82 0.80
C TRP A 116 16.36 5.98 1.69
N ASP A 117 16.28 5.87 3.02
CA ASP A 117 16.51 7.01 3.92
C ASP A 117 17.94 7.56 3.79
N GLU A 118 18.93 6.68 3.66
CA GLU A 118 20.33 7.09 3.46
C GLU A 118 20.58 7.75 2.10
N LEU A 119 19.95 7.24 1.03
CA LEU A 119 20.05 7.83 -0.30
C LEU A 119 19.42 9.22 -0.33
N LEU A 120 18.23 9.37 0.26
CA LEU A 120 17.54 10.65 0.36
C LEU A 120 18.29 11.66 1.25
N ALA A 121 18.94 11.20 2.31
CA ALA A 121 19.79 12.07 3.15
C ALA A 121 21.04 12.55 2.40
N LYS A 122 21.57 11.77 1.45
CA LYS A 122 22.71 12.13 0.58
C LYS A 122 22.31 13.03 -0.60
N ASP A 123 21.02 13.14 -0.93
CA ASP A 123 20.48 13.91 -2.07
C ASP A 123 20.49 15.43 -1.82
N THR A 124 21.69 16.01 -1.67
CA THR A 124 21.84 17.43 -1.29
C THR A 124 21.46 18.42 -2.40
N ASP A 125 21.47 17.98 -3.67
CA ASP A 125 21.10 18.79 -4.84
C ASP A 125 19.67 18.53 -5.33
N GLY A 126 18.96 17.57 -4.71
CA GLY A 126 17.59 17.18 -5.05
C GLY A 126 17.48 16.37 -6.35
N SER A 127 18.59 15.88 -6.92
CA SER A 127 18.60 15.11 -8.16
C SER A 127 17.80 13.80 -8.04
N LEU A 128 17.90 13.10 -6.92
CA LEU A 128 17.14 11.86 -6.68
C LEU A 128 15.64 12.17 -6.54
N VAL A 129 15.28 13.16 -5.73
CA VAL A 129 13.89 13.59 -5.57
C VAL A 129 13.30 14.06 -6.90
N LYS A 130 14.09 14.74 -7.75
CA LYS A 130 13.67 15.15 -9.08
C LYS A 130 13.30 13.95 -9.96
N ILE A 131 14.18 12.96 -10.10
CA ILE A 131 13.86 11.78 -10.93
C ILE A 131 12.69 10.97 -10.34
N MET A 132 12.53 10.95 -9.01
CA MET A 132 11.37 10.32 -8.35
C MET A 132 10.06 11.02 -8.71
N ASN A 133 10.08 12.36 -8.83
CA ASN A 133 8.91 13.15 -9.20
C ASN A 133 8.60 13.06 -10.69
N GLU A 134 9.62 13.01 -11.56
CA GLU A 134 9.44 12.92 -13.02
C GLU A 134 9.04 11.52 -13.51
N THR A 135 9.44 10.47 -12.79
CA THR A 135 9.12 9.08 -13.17
C THR A 135 7.63 8.78 -13.02
N VAL A 136 6.98 8.36 -14.10
CA VAL A 136 5.55 8.03 -14.15
C VAL A 136 5.25 6.63 -13.59
N ASP A 137 3.99 6.32 -13.29
CA ASP A 137 3.61 5.03 -12.71
C ASP A 137 3.94 3.86 -13.63
N GLY A 138 3.81 4.02 -14.95
CA GLY A 138 4.17 3.01 -15.95
C GLY A 138 5.64 2.58 -15.83
N ASP A 139 6.56 3.55 -15.74
CA ASP A 139 7.98 3.29 -15.53
C ASP A 139 8.22 2.55 -14.21
N TYR A 140 7.55 2.96 -13.12
CA TYR A 140 7.66 2.28 -11.83
C TYR A 140 7.14 0.84 -11.86
N GLN A 141 6.18 0.51 -12.72
CA GLN A 141 5.77 -0.88 -12.94
C GLN A 141 6.84 -1.65 -13.71
N THR A 142 7.39 -1.07 -14.79
CA THR A 142 8.48 -1.69 -15.56
C THR A 142 9.67 -1.98 -14.67
N TYR A 143 10.13 -1.01 -13.88
CA TYR A 143 11.25 -1.21 -12.94
C TYR A 143 11.04 -2.38 -11.99
N LYS A 144 9.80 -2.64 -11.56
CA LYS A 144 9.48 -3.72 -10.64
C LYS A 144 9.30 -5.08 -11.32
N ALA A 145 9.19 -5.11 -12.64
CA ALA A 145 9.10 -6.30 -13.46
C ALA A 145 10.46 -6.74 -14.05
N GLU A 146 11.53 -5.98 -13.79
CA GLU A 146 12.87 -6.20 -14.33
C GLU A 146 13.86 -6.63 -13.23
N SER A 147 15.06 -6.05 -13.18
CA SER A 147 16.16 -6.41 -12.27
C SER A 147 16.81 -5.18 -11.62
N GLY A 148 17.64 -5.39 -10.60
CA GLY A 148 18.43 -4.33 -9.97
C GLY A 148 19.35 -3.58 -10.95
N GLY A 149 20.01 -4.31 -11.86
CA GLY A 149 20.82 -3.70 -12.92
C GLY A 149 19.99 -2.85 -13.89
N PHE A 150 18.76 -3.28 -14.21
CA PHE A 150 17.83 -2.47 -15.01
C PHE A 150 17.44 -1.18 -14.27
N VAL A 151 17.16 -1.26 -12.96
CA VAL A 151 16.87 -0.08 -12.13
C VAL A 151 18.07 0.86 -12.06
N ARG A 152 19.28 0.34 -11.92
CA ARG A 152 20.52 1.13 -11.97
C ARG A 152 20.62 1.92 -13.26
N GLU A 153 20.43 1.28 -14.41
CA GLU A 153 20.61 1.93 -15.71
C GLU A 153 19.45 2.85 -16.10
N HIS A 154 18.21 2.47 -15.81
CA HIS A 154 17.02 3.17 -16.35
C HIS A 154 16.32 4.10 -15.35
N PHE A 155 16.57 3.96 -14.04
CA PHE A 155 16.08 4.91 -13.03
C PHE A 155 17.22 5.80 -12.53
N PHE A 156 18.25 5.20 -11.91
CA PHE A 156 19.39 5.97 -11.41
C PHE A 156 20.28 6.51 -12.54
N GLY A 157 20.36 5.82 -13.68
CA GLY A 157 21.08 6.27 -14.87
C GLY A 157 20.45 7.42 -15.64
N LYS A 158 19.29 7.95 -15.20
CA LYS A 158 18.67 9.15 -15.80
C LYS A 158 19.56 10.38 -15.73
N THR A 159 20.44 10.46 -14.73
CA THR A 159 21.46 11.52 -14.62
C THR A 159 22.79 10.95 -14.11
N PRO A 160 23.94 11.56 -14.42
CA PRO A 160 25.21 11.16 -13.85
C PRO A 160 25.21 11.20 -12.31
N ALA A 161 24.59 12.22 -11.72
CA ALA A 161 24.51 12.39 -10.27
C ALA A 161 23.77 11.23 -9.59
N THR A 162 22.58 10.88 -10.08
CA THR A 162 21.79 9.77 -9.50
C THR A 162 22.42 8.41 -9.77
N LYS A 163 23.20 8.24 -10.85
CA LYS A 163 23.96 7.01 -11.12
C LYS A 163 25.11 6.84 -10.14
N ASP A 164 25.82 7.93 -9.84
CA ASP A 164 26.92 7.97 -8.87
C ASP A 164 26.44 7.67 -7.44
N MET A 165 25.24 8.15 -7.05
CA MET A 165 24.65 7.88 -5.73
C MET A 165 24.51 6.39 -5.37
N VAL A 166 24.44 5.52 -6.37
CA VAL A 166 24.30 4.07 -6.18
C VAL A 166 25.53 3.29 -6.66
N ALA A 167 26.65 3.96 -6.94
CA ALA A 167 27.86 3.33 -7.46
C ALA A 167 28.40 2.23 -6.54
N ASP A 168 28.31 2.43 -5.22
CA ASP A 168 28.77 1.48 -4.19
C ASP A 168 27.76 0.38 -3.86
N LEU A 169 26.54 0.47 -4.37
CA LEU A 169 25.52 -0.57 -4.17
C LEU A 169 25.68 -1.63 -5.26
N ASP A 170 25.53 -2.91 -4.91
CA ASP A 170 25.34 -3.98 -5.89
C ASP A 170 23.88 -4.01 -6.40
N ASP A 171 23.62 -4.78 -7.45
CA ASP A 171 22.29 -4.85 -8.06
C ASP A 171 21.25 -5.49 -7.12
N ASN A 172 21.64 -6.37 -6.20
CA ASN A 172 20.74 -6.95 -5.21
C ASN A 172 20.34 -5.92 -4.15
N GLN A 173 21.26 -5.06 -3.73
CA GLN A 173 20.99 -3.95 -2.82
C GLN A 173 20.04 -2.94 -3.47
N ILE A 174 20.25 -2.58 -4.74
CA ILE A 174 19.32 -1.74 -5.50
C ILE A 174 17.94 -2.39 -5.62
N TRP A 175 17.89 -3.69 -5.92
CA TRP A 175 16.62 -4.43 -6.02
C TRP A 175 15.85 -4.47 -4.70
N ASN A 176 16.56 -4.46 -3.57
CA ASN A 176 15.99 -4.47 -2.22
C ASN A 176 15.53 -3.09 -1.72
N LEU A 177 15.60 -2.03 -2.54
CA LEU A 177 15.03 -0.73 -2.24
C LEU A 177 13.48 -0.78 -2.27
N LYS A 178 12.86 -0.98 -1.10
CA LYS A 178 11.42 -1.27 -0.99
C LYS A 178 10.52 -0.03 -1.16
N ARG A 179 9.29 -0.27 -1.61
CA ARG A 179 8.19 0.71 -1.50
C ARG A 179 7.71 0.78 -0.05
N GLY A 180 7.30 1.97 0.39
CA GLY A 180 7.05 2.25 1.81
C GLY A 180 5.93 1.45 2.44
N GLY A 181 4.91 1.05 1.67
CA GLY A 181 3.83 0.19 2.16
C GLY A 181 4.28 -1.22 2.57
N HIS A 182 5.51 -1.61 2.25
CA HIS A 182 6.14 -2.87 2.68
C HIS A 182 7.16 -2.68 3.81
N ASP A 183 7.27 -1.48 4.37
CA ASP A 183 8.08 -1.22 5.57
C ASP A 183 7.18 -1.00 6.79
N TYR A 184 7.19 -1.95 7.71
CA TYR A 184 6.36 -1.91 8.92
C TYR A 184 6.59 -0.65 9.78
N ARG A 185 7.80 -0.07 9.80
CA ARG A 185 8.07 1.16 10.56
C ARG A 185 7.40 2.37 9.90
N LYS A 186 7.46 2.45 8.57
CA LYS A 186 6.83 3.54 7.81
C LYS A 186 5.30 3.43 7.88
N VAL A 187 4.76 2.22 7.80
CA VAL A 187 3.33 1.95 7.98
C VAL A 187 2.90 2.30 9.41
N TYR A 188 3.59 1.81 10.44
CA TYR A 188 3.27 2.13 11.84
C TYR A 188 3.27 3.64 12.09
N ALA A 189 4.29 4.35 11.60
CA ALA A 189 4.36 5.81 11.74
C ALA A 189 3.15 6.51 11.10
N ALA A 190 2.68 6.04 9.94
CA ALA A 190 1.51 6.59 9.28
C ALA A 190 0.21 6.35 10.06
N TYR A 191 -0.01 5.13 10.56
CA TYR A 191 -1.19 4.81 11.38
C TYR A 191 -1.19 5.60 12.68
N LYS A 192 -0.02 5.70 13.35
CA LYS A 192 0.12 6.49 14.58
C LYS A 192 -0.22 7.96 14.33
N ALA A 193 0.38 8.56 13.28
CA ALA A 193 0.11 9.95 12.92
C ALA A 193 -1.36 10.18 12.54
N ALA A 194 -2.02 9.23 11.89
CA ALA A 194 -3.43 9.32 11.54
C ALA A 194 -4.35 9.33 12.77
N VAL A 195 -4.10 8.43 13.74
CA VAL A 195 -4.89 8.34 14.99
C VAL A 195 -4.69 9.55 15.89
N GLU A 196 -3.47 10.10 15.92
CA GLU A 196 -3.11 11.28 16.70
C GLU A 196 -3.62 12.59 16.08
N PHE A 197 -3.87 12.60 14.76
CA PHE A 197 -4.37 13.78 14.06
C PHE A 197 -5.83 14.10 14.47
N LYS A 198 -6.15 15.39 14.59
CA LYS A 198 -7.46 15.89 15.03
C LYS A 198 -7.99 17.01 14.13
N GLY A 199 -9.30 17.19 14.16
CA GLY A 199 -10.06 18.22 13.45
C GLY A 199 -10.40 17.93 12.00
N LYS A 200 -9.76 16.95 11.32
CA LYS A 200 -10.08 16.57 9.93
C LYS A 200 -9.84 15.07 9.72
N PRO A 201 -10.52 14.45 8.72
CA PRO A 201 -10.23 13.07 8.33
C PRO A 201 -8.82 12.91 7.76
N THR A 202 -8.26 11.71 7.88
CA THR A 202 -6.93 11.36 7.35
C THR A 202 -7.02 10.35 6.22
N VAL A 203 -6.22 10.53 5.18
CA VAL A 203 -5.92 9.50 4.18
C VAL A 203 -4.44 9.10 4.25
N ILE A 204 -4.20 7.80 4.31
CA ILE A 204 -2.89 7.18 4.13
C ILE A 204 -2.83 6.65 2.71
N LEU A 205 -1.94 7.22 1.91
CA LEU A 205 -1.59 6.71 0.58
C LEU A 205 -0.38 5.79 0.74
N ALA A 206 -0.59 4.48 0.63
CA ALA A 206 0.46 3.48 0.85
C ALA A 206 0.95 2.93 -0.49
N LYS A 207 2.19 3.26 -0.88
CA LYS A 207 2.80 2.74 -2.11
C LYS A 207 3.25 1.30 -1.89
N THR A 208 2.65 0.34 -2.58
CA THR A 208 2.96 -1.10 -2.43
C THR A 208 3.30 -1.73 -3.78
N VAL A 209 3.57 -3.04 -3.82
CA VAL A 209 3.72 -3.84 -5.04
C VAL A 209 2.57 -4.85 -5.09
N LYS A 210 1.84 -4.91 -6.20
CA LYS A 210 0.81 -5.95 -6.43
C LYS A 210 1.50 -7.31 -6.52
N GLY A 211 1.00 -8.30 -5.77
CA GLY A 211 1.60 -9.64 -5.72
C GLY A 211 2.95 -9.73 -4.98
N TYR A 212 3.23 -8.79 -4.08
CA TYR A 212 4.49 -8.78 -3.31
C TYR A 212 4.76 -10.11 -2.59
N GLY A 213 5.97 -10.64 -2.73
CA GLY A 213 6.41 -11.87 -2.07
C GLY A 213 5.87 -13.15 -2.71
N LEU A 214 5.03 -13.07 -3.74
CA LEU A 214 4.50 -14.24 -4.47
C LEU A 214 5.44 -14.74 -5.58
N GLY A 215 6.67 -14.24 -5.63
CA GLY A 215 7.67 -14.65 -6.60
C GLY A 215 7.56 -13.97 -7.97
N PRO A 216 8.49 -14.27 -8.89
CA PRO A 216 8.67 -13.56 -10.16
C PRO A 216 7.49 -13.71 -11.13
N HIS A 217 6.66 -14.74 -10.93
CA HIS A 217 5.47 -15.00 -11.75
C HIS A 217 4.32 -14.04 -11.45
N PHE A 218 4.28 -13.44 -10.24
CA PHE A 218 3.14 -12.63 -9.77
C PHE A 218 3.54 -11.20 -9.39
N GLU A 219 4.71 -11.00 -8.80
CA GLU A 219 5.10 -9.71 -8.24
C GLU A 219 5.32 -8.65 -9.33
N GLY A 220 4.54 -7.57 -9.26
CA GLY A 220 4.63 -6.45 -10.21
C GLY A 220 4.12 -6.76 -11.62
N ARG A 221 3.65 -7.98 -11.90
CA ARG A 221 3.14 -8.39 -13.22
C ARG A 221 1.64 -8.12 -13.33
N ASN A 222 1.21 -7.74 -14.54
CA ASN A 222 -0.21 -7.74 -14.91
C ASN A 222 -0.64 -9.18 -15.24
N ALA A 223 -0.59 -10.04 -14.22
CA ALA A 223 -1.09 -11.40 -14.33
C ALA A 223 -2.59 -11.31 -14.59
N THR A 224 -3.01 -11.63 -15.82
CA THR A 224 -4.42 -11.61 -16.21
C THR A 224 -5.22 -12.54 -15.29
N HIS A 225 -6.54 -12.42 -15.34
CA HIS A 225 -7.51 -13.26 -14.63
C HIS A 225 -7.30 -14.80 -14.77
N GLN A 226 -6.34 -15.27 -15.59
CA GLN A 226 -5.99 -16.68 -15.79
C GLN A 226 -4.96 -17.23 -14.80
N MET A 227 -4.11 -16.41 -14.17
CA MET A 227 -3.15 -16.87 -13.14
C MET A 227 -3.81 -16.90 -11.76
N LYS A 228 -4.87 -17.72 -11.60
CA LYS A 228 -5.63 -17.83 -10.32
C LYS A 228 -5.01 -18.82 -9.32
N LYS A 229 -3.98 -19.57 -9.71
CA LYS A 229 -3.45 -20.69 -8.94
C LYS A 229 -1.93 -20.59 -8.87
N LEU A 230 -1.39 -20.71 -7.67
CA LEU A 230 0.02 -20.96 -7.44
C LEU A 230 0.34 -22.36 -7.99
N THR A 231 1.46 -22.51 -8.68
CA THR A 231 2.05 -23.82 -8.92
C THR A 231 2.65 -24.36 -7.62
N MET A 232 3.03 -25.65 -7.59
CA MET A 232 3.71 -26.21 -6.42
C MET A 232 5.06 -25.49 -6.16
N GLU A 233 5.75 -25.11 -7.23
CA GLU A 233 7.00 -24.35 -7.13
C GLU A 233 6.76 -22.96 -6.52
N ASP A 234 5.72 -22.25 -6.97
CA ASP A 234 5.35 -20.94 -6.39
C ASP A 234 4.99 -21.07 -4.90
N LEU A 235 4.28 -22.14 -4.52
CA LEU A 235 3.90 -22.40 -3.13
C LEU A 235 5.12 -22.67 -2.24
N LYS A 236 6.07 -23.48 -2.71
CA LYS A 236 7.34 -23.75 -2.01
C LYS A 236 8.16 -22.48 -1.85
N ALA A 237 8.30 -21.70 -2.92
CA ALA A 237 8.98 -20.41 -2.88
C ALA A 237 8.32 -19.43 -1.92
N PHE A 238 6.99 -19.38 -1.87
CA PHE A 238 6.24 -18.54 -0.93
C PHE A 238 6.44 -18.98 0.52
N ARG A 239 6.43 -20.30 0.79
CA ARG A 239 6.73 -20.88 2.11
C ARG A 239 8.13 -20.48 2.58
N ASP A 240 9.12 -20.58 1.70
CA ASP A 240 10.51 -20.21 2.00
C ASP A 240 10.66 -18.70 2.25
N HIS A 241 10.01 -17.89 1.42
CA HIS A 241 9.98 -16.44 1.58
C HIS A 241 9.43 -16.01 2.95
N LEU A 242 8.34 -16.66 3.38
CA LEU A 242 7.73 -16.45 4.69
C LEU A 242 8.44 -17.17 5.84
N ARG A 243 9.47 -17.98 5.54
CA ARG A 243 10.22 -18.80 6.51
C ARG A 243 9.32 -19.71 7.33
N ILE A 244 8.28 -20.26 6.69
CA ILE A 244 7.33 -21.16 7.33
C ILE A 244 7.96 -22.56 7.44
N PRO A 245 8.05 -23.18 8.63
CA PRO A 245 8.73 -24.46 8.84
C PRO A 245 7.85 -25.67 8.46
N ILE A 246 7.31 -25.67 7.24
CA ILE A 246 6.63 -26.82 6.62
C ILE A 246 7.62 -27.44 5.64
N THR A 247 7.77 -28.77 5.61
CA THR A 247 8.70 -29.44 4.67
C THR A 247 8.13 -29.55 3.26
N ASP A 248 8.98 -29.83 2.28
CA ASP A 248 8.53 -30.04 0.89
C ASP A 248 7.56 -31.21 0.79
N GLU A 249 7.83 -32.32 1.50
CA GLU A 249 6.97 -33.51 1.48
C GLU A 249 5.57 -33.19 2.02
N GLN A 250 5.46 -32.28 2.99
CA GLN A 250 4.19 -31.85 3.54
C GLN A 250 3.41 -30.92 2.59
N LEU A 251 4.10 -30.16 1.74
CA LEU A 251 3.43 -29.35 0.70
C LEU A 251 3.01 -30.21 -0.49
N ASP A 252 3.82 -31.20 -0.85
CA ASP A 252 3.60 -32.07 -2.00
C ASP A 252 2.35 -32.96 -1.87
N THR A 253 1.76 -33.06 -0.66
CA THR A 253 0.55 -33.88 -0.43
C THR A 253 -0.70 -33.33 -1.11
N ASP A 254 -0.92 -32.01 -1.07
CA ASP A 254 -2.11 -31.37 -1.65
C ASP A 254 -1.87 -29.87 -1.90
N LEU A 255 -1.68 -29.51 -3.17
CA LEU A 255 -1.51 -28.11 -3.60
C LEU A 255 -2.67 -27.20 -3.17
N TYR A 256 -3.90 -27.75 -3.06
CA TYR A 256 -5.10 -26.97 -2.75
C TYR A 256 -5.39 -26.90 -1.25
N ARG A 257 -4.71 -27.71 -0.45
CA ARG A 257 -4.85 -27.76 1.01
C ARG A 257 -3.48 -27.86 1.68
N PRO A 258 -2.62 -26.83 1.54
CA PRO A 258 -1.35 -26.80 2.25
C PRO A 258 -1.60 -26.90 3.77
N PRO A 259 -0.67 -27.51 4.52
CA PRO A 259 -0.79 -27.62 5.96
C PRO A 259 -0.97 -26.26 6.63
N TYR A 260 -1.85 -26.18 7.60
CA TYR A 260 -2.04 -24.98 8.40
C TYR A 260 -0.84 -24.79 9.35
N TYR A 261 -0.15 -23.66 9.23
CA TYR A 261 0.89 -23.26 10.18
C TYR A 261 0.38 -22.15 11.09
N HIS A 262 0.45 -22.39 12.40
CA HIS A 262 0.20 -21.40 13.44
C HIS A 262 1.49 -21.23 14.24
N PRO A 263 2.14 -20.05 14.23
CA PRO A 263 3.45 -19.85 14.88
C PRO A 263 3.40 -19.96 16.41
N GLY A 264 2.21 -20.04 17.00
CA GLY A 264 1.98 -20.10 18.45
C GLY A 264 1.68 -18.73 19.03
N MET A 265 1.01 -18.67 20.19
CA MET A 265 0.66 -17.41 20.84
C MET A 265 1.90 -16.67 21.39
N ASP A 266 2.99 -17.41 21.65
CA ASP A 266 4.25 -16.90 22.21
C ASP A 266 5.35 -16.68 21.16
N ALA A 267 5.01 -16.78 19.87
CA ALA A 267 5.97 -16.51 18.81
C ALA A 267 6.57 -15.10 18.94
N ARG A 268 7.89 -14.97 18.78
CA ARG A 268 8.51 -13.64 18.70
C ARG A 268 7.80 -12.85 17.60
N LYS A 269 7.24 -11.69 17.96
CA LYS A 269 6.64 -10.77 17.01
C LYS A 269 7.67 -10.48 15.92
N SER A 270 7.31 -10.69 14.66
CA SER A 270 8.17 -10.39 13.52
C SER A 270 8.52 -8.89 13.54
N GLY A 271 9.73 -8.54 13.97
CA GLY A 271 10.15 -7.14 14.01
C GLY A 271 11.17 -6.72 15.08
N THR A 272 11.56 -7.59 16.02
CA THR A 272 12.77 -7.40 16.86
C THR A 272 13.98 -8.05 16.24
#